data_AF-A0AAW7Y6B4-F1
#
_entry.id   AF-A0AAW7Y6B4-F1
#
_cell.length_a   1.000
_cell.length_b   1.000
_cell.length_c   1.000
_cell.angle_alpha   90.00
_cell.angle_beta   90.00
_cell.angle_gamma   90.00
#
_symmetry.space_group_name_H-M   'P 1'
#
loop_
_entity.id
_entity.type
_entity.pdbx_description
1 polymer ?
#
loop_
_entity_poly.entity_id
_entity_poly.type
_entity_poly.pdbx_seq_one_letter_code
_entity_poly.pdbx_strand_id
1 'polypeptide(L)'
;MFILLSGIVLILNIIIALYYYEWIEMPSRIEAKVTIAKLLEVAYSKNKGITTELMRSKDNFKVTVDQHGKVLMSGSVGVLTFSADDALKELGVKVKFISVSFSKVDEKNIKYKATFTFMKVASLSISGNFDIEDMILSCSGILCRAARALKNRPAVIEHELQRAIGGIM
;
A
#
# COMPACT_ATOMS: atom_id res chain seq x y z
N MET A 1 7.96 53.44 -14.53
CA MET A 1 8.91 52.30 -14.63
C MET A 1 9.03 51.49 -13.33
N PHE A 2 7.98 51.43 -12.48
CA PHE A 2 7.98 50.63 -11.23
C PHE A 2 6.89 49.54 -11.21
N ILE A 3 5.91 49.61 -12.11
CA ILE A 3 4.74 48.72 -12.15
C ILE A 3 5.04 47.40 -12.91
N LEU A 4 6.04 47.39 -13.80
CA LEU A 4 6.43 46.18 -14.56
C LEU A 4 7.23 45.17 -13.74
N LEU A 5 7.98 45.61 -12.72
CA LEU A 5 8.80 44.74 -11.88
C LEU A 5 7.96 43.92 -10.88
N SER A 6 6.82 44.44 -10.41
CA SER A 6 5.94 43.71 -9.48
C SER A 6 5.19 42.56 -10.17
N GLY A 7 4.79 42.75 -11.43
CA GLY A 7 4.09 41.71 -12.22
C GLY A 7 4.95 40.48 -12.48
N ILE A 8 6.23 40.68 -12.81
CA ILE A 8 7.17 39.57 -13.08
C ILE A 8 7.44 38.75 -11.81
N VAL A 9 7.60 39.40 -10.66
CA VAL A 9 7.80 38.70 -9.37
C VAL A 9 6.56 37.91 -8.97
N LEU A 10 5.35 38.41 -9.26
CA LEU A 10 4.11 37.70 -8.99
C LEU A 10 3.97 36.46 -9.87
N ILE A 11 4.25 36.60 -11.17
CA ILE A 11 4.23 35.49 -12.13
C ILE A 11 5.28 34.44 -11.76
N LEU A 12 6.48 34.86 -11.36
CA LEU A 12 7.54 33.95 -10.94
C LEU A 12 7.14 33.18 -9.66
N ASN A 13 6.53 33.84 -8.67
CA ASN A 13 6.03 33.17 -7.47
C ASN A 13 4.87 32.21 -7.76
N ILE A 14 3.98 32.56 -8.70
CA ILE A 14 2.90 31.66 -9.14
C ILE A 14 3.48 30.45 -9.88
N ILE A 15 4.47 30.64 -10.74
CA ILE A 15 5.16 29.53 -11.43
C ILE A 15 5.89 28.65 -10.41
N ILE A 16 6.62 29.22 -9.45
CA ILE A 16 7.29 28.47 -8.38
C ILE A 16 6.26 27.73 -7.52
N ALA A 17 5.14 28.36 -7.18
CA ALA A 17 4.05 27.71 -6.45
C ALA A 17 3.46 26.55 -7.27
N LEU A 18 3.14 26.76 -8.55
CA LEU A 18 2.65 25.71 -9.45
C LEU A 18 3.66 24.55 -9.54
N TYR A 19 4.95 24.84 -9.73
CA TYR A 19 6.03 23.84 -9.74
C TYR A 19 6.15 23.07 -8.41
N TYR A 20 5.83 23.71 -7.28
CA TYR A 20 5.82 23.07 -5.95
C TYR A 20 4.56 22.24 -5.68
N TYR A 21 3.43 22.58 -6.30
CA TYR A 21 2.17 21.84 -6.19
C TYR A 21 2.10 20.64 -7.16
N GLU A 22 2.94 20.61 -8.19
CA GLU A 22 2.91 19.61 -9.28
C GLU A 22 3.53 18.24 -8.95
N TRP A 23 4.08 18.00 -7.75
CA TRP A 23 4.82 16.77 -7.43
C TRP A 23 4.29 15.94 -6.24
N ILE A 24 3.03 16.12 -5.83
CA ILE A 24 2.37 15.12 -4.97
C ILE A 24 1.69 14.10 -5.90
N GLU A 25 2.48 13.23 -6.52
CA GLU A 25 1.94 12.03 -7.15
C GLU A 25 1.37 11.15 -6.04
N MET A 26 0.04 11.13 -5.92
CA MET A 26 -0.60 10.14 -5.07
C MET A 26 -0.30 8.75 -5.64
N PRO A 27 0.05 7.77 -4.80
CA PRO A 27 0.33 6.43 -5.28
C PRO A 27 -0.90 5.91 -6.02
N SER A 28 -0.65 5.27 -7.15
CA SER A 28 -1.70 4.64 -7.93
C SER A 28 -2.41 3.57 -7.09
N ARG A 29 -3.64 3.22 -7.47
CA ARG A 29 -4.36 2.11 -6.82
C ARG A 29 -3.55 0.81 -6.87
N ILE A 30 -2.71 0.63 -7.89
CA ILE A 30 -1.85 -0.55 -8.05
C ILE A 30 -0.73 -0.54 -7.01
N GLU A 31 -0.01 0.57 -6.86
CA GLU A 31 1.07 0.71 -5.86
C GLU A 31 0.55 0.55 -4.42
N ALA A 32 -0.64 1.09 -4.14
CA ALA A 32 -1.30 0.89 -2.85
C ALA A 32 -1.60 -0.60 -2.59
N LYS A 33 -2.11 -1.33 -3.60
CA LYS A 33 -2.35 -2.78 -3.49
C LYS A 33 -1.05 -3.59 -3.32
N VAL A 34 0.01 -3.22 -4.05
CA VAL A 34 1.35 -3.83 -3.91
C VAL A 34 1.87 -3.64 -2.49
N THR A 35 1.70 -2.45 -1.93
CA THR A 35 2.13 -2.16 -0.56
C THR A 35 1.41 -3.07 0.45
N ILE A 36 0.11 -3.28 0.30
CA ILE A 36 -0.64 -4.22 1.15
C ILE A 36 -0.06 -5.63 1.04
N ALA A 37 0.21 -6.11 -0.18
CA ALA A 37 0.80 -7.43 -0.39
C ALA A 37 2.17 -7.56 0.28
N LYS A 38 3.04 -6.53 0.17
CA LYS A 38 4.35 -6.51 0.84
C LYS A 38 4.26 -6.49 2.35
N LEU A 39 3.31 -5.75 2.92
CA LEU A 39 3.07 -5.77 4.36
C LEU A 39 2.73 -7.18 4.86
N LEU A 40 1.92 -7.91 4.10
CA LEU A 40 1.61 -9.31 4.41
C LEU A 40 2.82 -10.23 4.22
N GLU A 41 3.62 -10.04 3.17
CA GLU A 41 4.86 -10.80 2.94
C GLU A 41 5.85 -10.63 4.10
N VAL A 42 6.08 -9.39 4.54
CA VAL A 42 6.95 -9.11 5.69
C VAL A 42 6.37 -9.76 6.95
N ALA A 43 5.06 -9.70 7.17
CA ALA A 43 4.42 -10.38 8.29
C ALA A 43 4.68 -11.90 8.28
N TYR A 44 4.49 -12.55 7.13
CA TYR A 44 4.76 -13.98 6.94
C TYR A 44 6.24 -14.33 7.17
N SER A 45 7.16 -13.48 6.72
CA SER A 45 8.60 -13.66 6.95
C SER A 45 8.96 -13.51 8.43
N LYS A 46 8.31 -12.60 9.15
CA LYS A 46 8.59 -12.35 10.58
C LYS A 46 7.98 -13.40 11.49
N ASN A 47 6.73 -13.80 11.26
CA ASN A 47 6.09 -14.85 12.02
C ASN A 47 5.04 -15.59 11.20
N LYS A 48 5.48 -16.61 10.47
CA LYS A 48 4.60 -17.46 9.66
C LYS A 48 3.45 -18.05 10.47
N GLY A 49 3.67 -18.45 11.73
CA GLY A 49 2.65 -19.06 12.58
C GLY A 49 1.47 -18.13 12.83
N ILE A 50 1.72 -17.01 13.52
CA ILE A 50 0.70 -16.02 13.88
C ILE A 50 0.07 -15.41 12.62
N THR A 51 0.84 -15.12 11.58
CA THR A 51 0.30 -14.58 10.33
C THR A 51 -0.62 -15.58 9.62
N THR A 52 -0.25 -16.86 9.55
CA THR A 52 -1.12 -17.90 8.98
C THR A 52 -2.39 -18.05 9.79
N GLU A 53 -2.28 -18.00 11.12
CA GLU A 53 -3.41 -18.14 12.03
C GLU A 53 -4.39 -16.96 11.92
N LEU A 54 -3.88 -15.73 11.82
CA LEU A 54 -4.70 -14.54 11.55
C LEU A 54 -5.42 -14.63 10.19
N MET A 55 -4.74 -15.14 9.16
CA MET A 55 -5.32 -15.29 7.82
C MET A 55 -6.37 -16.40 7.75
N ARG A 56 -6.18 -17.49 8.51
CA ARG A 56 -7.10 -18.62 8.55
C ARG A 56 -8.23 -18.45 9.55
N SER A 57 -8.06 -17.61 10.57
CA SER A 57 -9.09 -17.31 11.57
C SER A 57 -10.42 -16.93 10.92
N LYS A 58 -11.53 -17.26 11.60
CA LYS A 58 -12.86 -16.83 11.16
C LYS A 58 -13.12 -15.35 11.49
N ASP A 59 -12.31 -14.78 12.37
CA ASP A 59 -12.46 -13.41 12.82
C ASP A 59 -11.75 -12.42 11.90
N ASN A 60 -12.23 -11.17 11.97
CA ASN A 60 -11.60 -10.06 11.28
C ASN A 60 -10.26 -9.72 11.94
N PHE A 61 -9.32 -9.24 11.14
CA PHE A 61 -8.05 -8.72 11.63
C PHE A 61 -7.71 -7.40 10.95
N LYS A 62 -6.77 -6.68 11.55
CA LYS A 62 -6.38 -5.33 11.14
C LYS A 62 -4.86 -5.25 11.03
N VAL A 63 -4.39 -4.53 10.02
CA VAL A 63 -3.00 -4.09 9.88
C VAL A 63 -2.99 -2.58 9.95
N THR A 64 -2.19 -2.01 10.84
CA THR A 64 -1.95 -0.56 10.90
C THR A 64 -0.47 -0.27 10.79
N VAL A 65 -0.13 0.79 10.05
CA VAL A 65 1.25 1.26 9.91
C VAL A 65 1.30 2.72 10.35
N ASP A 66 2.25 3.05 11.23
CA ASP A 66 2.48 4.42 11.67
C ASP A 66 3.47 5.17 10.76
N GLN A 67 3.66 6.45 11.07
CA GLN A 67 4.58 7.34 10.34
C GLN A 67 6.07 6.93 10.43
N HIS A 68 6.41 6.02 11.35
CA HIS A 68 7.76 5.50 11.55
C HIS A 68 7.95 4.11 10.90
N GLY A 69 6.97 3.65 10.11
CA GLY A 69 7.03 2.34 9.47
C GLY A 69 6.77 1.16 10.42
N LYS A 70 6.37 1.42 11.66
CA LYS A 70 6.00 0.36 12.59
C LYS A 70 4.62 -0.17 12.22
N VAL A 71 4.58 -1.46 11.95
CA VAL A 71 3.39 -2.22 11.63
C VAL A 71 2.89 -2.94 12.87
N LEU A 72 1.59 -2.81 13.12
CA LEU A 72 0.84 -3.59 14.09
C LEU A 72 -0.22 -4.38 13.34
N MET A 73 -0.12 -5.70 13.40
CA MET A 73 -1.10 -6.63 12.86
C MET A 73 -1.81 -7.32 14.03
N SER A 74 -3.12 -7.16 14.13
CA SER A 74 -3.89 -7.59 15.30
C SER A 74 -5.20 -8.27 14.90
N GLY A 75 -5.54 -9.35 15.60
CA GLY A 75 -6.83 -10.04 15.50
C GLY A 75 -7.10 -10.86 16.75
N SER A 76 -8.12 -11.71 16.71
CA SER A 76 -8.54 -12.54 17.86
C SER A 76 -7.46 -13.52 18.35
N VAL A 77 -6.64 -14.02 17.41
CA VAL A 77 -5.60 -15.03 17.70
C VAL A 77 -4.28 -14.41 18.17
N GLY A 78 -4.17 -13.08 18.17
CA GLY A 78 -3.00 -12.40 18.72
C GLY A 78 -2.59 -11.13 17.99
N VAL A 79 -1.41 -10.64 18.36
CA VAL A 79 -0.84 -9.39 17.86
C VAL A 79 0.61 -9.61 17.43
N LEU A 80 0.92 -9.16 16.22
CA LEU A 80 2.26 -9.18 15.63
C LEU A 80 2.70 -7.73 15.37
N THR A 81 3.90 -7.39 15.83
CA THR A 81 4.50 -6.07 15.59
C THR A 81 5.82 -6.22 14.85
N PHE A 82 6.03 -5.43 13.81
CA PHE A 82 7.27 -5.43 13.01
C PHE A 82 7.50 -4.07 12.34
N SER A 83 8.69 -3.83 11.78
CA SER A 83 8.94 -2.67 10.91
C SER A 83 8.81 -3.07 9.44
N ALA A 84 8.24 -2.19 8.61
CA ALA A 84 8.11 -2.35 7.17
C ALA A 84 8.61 -1.13 6.38
N ASP A 85 9.70 -0.51 6.85
CA ASP A 85 10.32 0.66 6.20
C ASP A 85 10.53 0.47 4.69
N ASP A 86 10.98 -0.72 4.28
CA ASP A 86 11.22 -1.05 2.87
C ASP A 86 9.93 -1.14 2.04
N ALA A 87 8.81 -1.57 2.64
CA ALA A 87 7.52 -1.61 1.95
C ALA A 87 6.95 -0.20 1.73
N LEU A 88 7.30 0.77 2.58
CA LEU A 88 6.87 2.16 2.46
C LEU A 88 7.73 2.98 1.49
N LYS A 89 8.99 2.61 1.26
CA LYS A 89 9.89 3.33 0.32
C LYS A 89 9.34 3.40 -1.09
N GLU A 90 8.62 2.36 -1.53
CA GLU A 90 8.07 2.29 -2.90
C GLU A 90 6.82 3.13 -3.11
N LEU A 91 6.14 3.57 -2.05
CA LEU A 91 5.02 4.48 -2.21
C LEU A 91 5.45 5.86 -2.72
N GLY A 92 6.74 6.21 -2.66
CA GLY A 92 7.28 7.49 -3.13
C GLY A 92 6.83 8.71 -2.32
N VAL A 93 5.86 8.55 -1.42
CA VAL A 93 5.25 9.60 -0.61
C VAL A 93 5.30 9.27 0.88
N LYS A 94 5.46 10.31 1.70
CA LYS A 94 5.43 10.17 3.17
C LYS A 94 4.00 9.90 3.65
N VAL A 95 3.79 8.70 4.16
CA VAL A 95 2.52 8.28 4.75
C VAL A 95 2.50 8.65 6.24
N LYS A 96 1.41 9.23 6.71
CA LYS A 96 1.16 9.49 8.13
C LYS A 96 0.63 8.23 8.83
N PHE A 97 -0.28 7.53 8.16
CA PHE A 97 -0.93 6.34 8.70
C PHE A 97 -1.51 5.46 7.59
N ILE A 98 -1.38 4.15 7.74
CA ILE A 98 -2.08 3.16 6.91
C ILE A 98 -2.95 2.32 7.84
N SER A 99 -4.19 2.07 7.44
CA SER A 99 -5.06 1.10 8.11
C SER A 99 -5.70 0.19 7.08
N VAL A 100 -5.45 -1.11 7.20
CA VAL A 100 -6.09 -2.15 6.40
C VAL A 100 -6.92 -3.02 7.32
N SER A 101 -8.23 -3.03 7.10
CA SER A 101 -9.16 -3.93 7.76
C SER A 101 -9.48 -5.09 6.84
N PHE A 102 -9.36 -6.31 7.34
CA PHE A 102 -9.66 -7.53 6.62
C PHE A 102 -10.90 -8.17 7.22
N SER A 103 -11.85 -8.54 6.36
CA SER A 103 -13.12 -9.14 6.70
C SER A 103 -13.29 -10.47 5.98
N LYS A 104 -13.60 -11.53 6.74
CA LYS A 104 -13.91 -12.85 6.19
C LYS A 104 -15.30 -12.83 5.57
N VAL A 105 -15.39 -13.16 4.28
CA VAL A 105 -16.67 -13.34 3.58
C VAL A 105 -17.05 -14.81 3.59
N ASP A 106 -16.09 -15.69 3.28
CA ASP A 106 -16.20 -17.14 3.37
C ASP A 106 -14.82 -17.75 3.74
N GLU A 107 -14.68 -19.07 3.68
CA GLU A 107 -13.45 -19.77 4.07
C GLU A 107 -12.24 -19.42 3.17
N LYS A 108 -12.49 -19.00 1.93
CA LYS A 108 -11.46 -18.73 0.92
C LYS A 108 -11.27 -17.23 0.66
N ASN A 109 -12.36 -16.45 0.66
CA ASN A 109 -12.37 -15.05 0.28
C ASN A 109 -12.23 -14.12 1.49
N ILE A 110 -11.20 -13.28 1.45
CA ILE A 110 -11.06 -12.12 2.34
C ILE A 110 -11.36 -10.85 1.57
N LYS A 111 -12.28 -10.06 2.09
CA LYS A 111 -12.45 -8.66 1.69
C LYS A 111 -11.51 -7.79 2.49
N TYR A 112 -10.86 -6.83 1.86
CA TYR A 112 -10.07 -5.83 2.57
C TYR A 112 -10.54 -4.42 2.23
N LYS A 113 -10.36 -3.52 3.20
CA LYS A 113 -10.49 -2.08 3.03
C LYS A 113 -9.25 -1.42 3.60
N ALA A 114 -8.48 -0.78 2.74
CA ALA A 114 -7.30 -0.03 3.12
C ALA A 114 -7.54 1.47 2.99
N THR A 115 -7.04 2.21 3.97
CA THR A 115 -7.03 3.67 3.99
C THR A 115 -5.59 4.11 4.22
N PHE A 116 -5.07 4.90 3.28
CA PHE A 116 -3.78 5.54 3.34
C PHE A 116 -4.00 7.03 3.63
N THR A 117 -3.39 7.53 4.68
CA THR A 117 -3.42 8.95 5.05
C THR A 117 -2.02 9.52 4.85
N PHE A 118 -1.88 10.48 3.94
CA PHE A 118 -0.60 11.13 3.66
C PHE A 118 -0.41 12.38 4.53
N MET A 119 0.84 12.83 4.71
CA MET A 119 1.14 13.97 5.60
C MET A 119 0.46 15.29 5.17
N LYS A 120 0.15 15.46 3.87
CA LYS A 120 -0.41 16.70 3.30
C LYS A 120 -1.92 16.59 2.97
N VAL A 121 -2.70 15.99 3.88
CA VAL A 121 -4.19 15.93 3.88
C VAL A 121 -4.87 15.07 2.81
N ALA A 122 -4.15 14.56 1.81
CA ALA A 122 -4.70 13.57 0.89
C ALA A 122 -4.93 12.23 1.60
N SER A 123 -6.07 11.58 1.32
CA SER A 123 -6.31 10.19 1.73
C SER A 123 -6.77 9.35 0.55
N LEU A 124 -6.26 8.13 0.46
CA LEU A 124 -6.64 7.16 -0.55
C LEU A 124 -7.31 5.98 0.15
N SER A 125 -8.55 5.69 -0.22
CA SER A 125 -9.23 4.47 0.23
C SER A 125 -9.40 3.51 -0.94
N ILE A 126 -8.97 2.27 -0.73
CA ILE A 126 -9.13 1.18 -1.67
C ILE A 126 -9.77 0.00 -0.97
N SER A 127 -10.58 -0.75 -1.70
CA SER A 127 -11.12 -2.02 -1.25
C SER A 127 -10.93 -3.05 -2.33
N GLY A 128 -10.80 -4.30 -1.92
CA GLY A 128 -10.74 -5.43 -2.82
C GLY A 128 -11.08 -6.72 -2.11
N ASN A 129 -11.00 -7.81 -2.85
CA ASN A 129 -11.05 -9.15 -2.34
C ASN A 129 -9.83 -9.92 -2.83
N PHE A 130 -9.43 -10.93 -2.09
CA PHE A 130 -8.47 -11.92 -2.56
C PHE A 130 -8.79 -13.27 -1.93
N ASP A 131 -8.40 -14.33 -2.64
CA ASP A 131 -8.44 -15.69 -2.13
C ASP A 131 -7.19 -15.93 -1.27
N ILE A 132 -7.38 -16.43 -0.04
CA ILE A 132 -6.32 -16.73 0.91
C ILE A 132 -5.41 -17.85 0.38
N GLU A 133 -6.00 -18.88 -0.20
CA GLU A 133 -5.30 -20.03 -0.76
C GLU A 133 -4.39 -19.56 -1.89
N ASP A 134 -4.93 -18.77 -2.83
CA ASP A 134 -4.15 -18.19 -3.91
C ASP A 134 -3.07 -17.25 -3.40
N MET A 135 -3.34 -16.45 -2.36
CA MET A 135 -2.34 -15.54 -1.80
C MET A 135 -1.20 -16.31 -1.13
N ILE A 136 -1.50 -17.31 -0.30
CA ILE A 136 -0.48 -18.15 0.37
C ILE A 136 0.35 -18.91 -0.66
N LEU A 137 -0.31 -19.50 -1.67
CA LEU A 137 0.37 -20.25 -2.74
C LEU A 137 1.21 -19.30 -3.63
N SER A 138 0.70 -18.11 -3.95
CA SER A 138 1.39 -17.09 -4.76
C SER A 138 2.60 -16.48 -4.06
N CYS A 139 2.59 -16.42 -2.72
CA CYS A 139 3.75 -16.03 -1.91
C CYS A 139 4.94 -17.00 -2.04
N SER A 140 4.74 -18.20 -2.62
CA SER A 140 5.84 -19.15 -2.87
C SER A 140 6.49 -19.02 -4.27
N GLY A 141 5.96 -18.19 -5.18
CA GLY A 141 6.53 -18.11 -6.52
C GLY A 141 6.16 -16.93 -7.43
N ILE A 142 4.96 -16.34 -7.31
CA ILE A 142 4.45 -15.35 -8.29
C ILE A 142 4.46 -13.93 -7.74
N LEU A 143 3.96 -13.68 -6.52
CA LEU A 143 4.04 -12.36 -5.89
C LEU A 143 5.48 -11.95 -5.59
N CYS A 144 6.34 -12.93 -5.29
CA CYS A 144 7.77 -12.74 -5.10
C CYS A 144 8.53 -12.48 -6.43
N ARG A 145 7.99 -12.97 -7.57
CA ARG A 145 8.47 -12.59 -8.92
C ARG A 145 7.98 -11.21 -9.32
N ALA A 146 6.73 -10.88 -9.01
CA ALA A 146 6.13 -9.57 -9.30
C ALA A 146 6.82 -8.45 -8.49
N ALA A 147 7.13 -8.69 -7.21
CA ALA A 147 7.91 -7.77 -6.39
C ALA A 147 9.33 -7.52 -6.92
N ARG A 148 9.97 -8.54 -7.53
CA ARG A 148 11.28 -8.40 -8.19
C ARG A 148 11.19 -7.68 -9.53
N ALA A 149 10.09 -7.87 -10.26
CA ALA A 149 9.85 -7.25 -11.56
C ALA A 149 9.50 -5.75 -11.46
N LEU A 150 8.87 -5.31 -10.37
CA LEU A 150 8.62 -3.88 -10.11
C LEU A 150 9.92 -3.08 -9.94
N LYS A 151 11.03 -3.74 -9.61
CA LYS A 151 12.34 -3.11 -9.50
C LYS A 151 12.93 -2.67 -10.86
N ASN A 152 12.33 -3.09 -11.99
CA ASN A 152 12.67 -2.68 -13.37
C ASN A 152 11.48 -2.99 -14.29
N ARG A 153 10.57 -2.03 -14.53
CA ARG A 153 9.25 -2.29 -15.17
C ARG A 153 9.25 -2.31 -16.72
N PRO A 154 8.92 -3.46 -17.34
CA PRO A 154 8.18 -3.52 -18.60
C PRO A 154 6.68 -3.81 -18.38
N ALA A 155 5.81 -3.25 -19.23
CA ALA A 155 4.34 -3.21 -19.08
C ALA A 155 3.62 -4.58 -18.99
N VAL A 156 4.25 -5.66 -19.44
CA VAL A 156 3.65 -7.02 -19.45
C VAL A 156 3.45 -7.56 -18.02
N ILE A 157 4.30 -7.16 -17.08
CA ILE A 157 4.26 -7.69 -15.70
C ILE A 157 3.17 -7.02 -14.85
N GLU A 158 2.75 -5.81 -15.24
CA GLU A 158 1.65 -5.10 -14.61
C GLU A 158 0.34 -5.90 -14.71
N HIS A 159 0.13 -6.62 -15.81
CA HIS A 159 -1.10 -7.36 -16.09
C HIS A 159 -1.24 -8.65 -15.26
N GLU A 160 -0.14 -9.35 -15.00
CA GLU A 160 -0.14 -10.52 -14.11
C GLU A 160 -0.29 -10.11 -12.65
N LEU A 161 0.38 -9.02 -12.27
CA LEU A 161 0.26 -8.43 -10.95
C LEU A 161 -1.19 -7.98 -10.68
N GLN A 162 -1.83 -7.28 -11.63
CA GLN A 162 -3.24 -6.89 -11.55
C GLN A 162 -4.17 -8.10 -11.35
N ARG A 163 -3.92 -9.21 -12.05
CA ARG A 163 -4.70 -10.44 -11.88
C ARG A 163 -4.53 -11.05 -10.48
N ALA A 164 -3.30 -11.08 -9.95
CA ALA A 164 -2.99 -11.66 -8.63
C ALA A 164 -3.52 -10.82 -7.46
N ILE A 165 -3.60 -9.49 -7.59
CA ILE A 165 -4.07 -8.58 -6.53
C ILE A 165 -5.58 -8.25 -6.61
N GLY A 166 -6.35 -9.07 -7.33
CA GLY A 166 -7.79 -8.85 -7.53
C GLY A 166 -8.11 -7.50 -8.18
N GLY A 167 -7.25 -7.04 -9.10
CA GLY A 167 -7.53 -5.93 -9.99
C GLY A 167 -8.61 -6.34 -10.96
N ILE A 168 -9.86 -6.04 -10.61
CA ILE A 168 -10.98 -6.04 -11.55
C ILE A 168 -10.64 -5.00 -12.62
N MET A 169 -10.58 -5.46 -13.89
CA MET A 169 -10.58 -4.60 -15.08
C MET A 169 -11.83 -3.71 -15.09
#